data_AF-A0A4U8SVE3-F1
#
_entry.id   AF-A0A4U8SVE3-F1
#
_cell.length_a   1.000
_cell.length_b   1.000
_cell.length_c   1.000
_cell.angle_alpha   90.00
_cell.angle_beta   90.00
_cell.angle_gamma   90.00
#
_symmetry.space_group_name_H-M   'P 1'
#
loop_
_entity.id
_entity.type
_entity.pdbx_description
1 polymer ?
#
loop_
_entity_poly.entity_id
_entity_poly.type
_entity_poly.pdbx_seq_one_letter_code
_entity_poly.pdbx_strand_id
1 'polypeptide(L)'
;MMGLRFCILVSLFCTYIYAEPNKNSPFVLNFDDISQITSLAGADLLESSFIKDSKNKKVLMISDFNNLSDFDIDIGLLARKIITDTVSSQKITLTAAIAGNAFNADPSLDKIRAMRNNEEFADIIPKGTLIAPKYSLSARITNDTTKQGSLHIVSYHFIFSIVNLESGLVEWDYIEHIKKASKEPLPLERESLYGKKCLAASLPLKEQKAACEVAISEIWLGIFESIPQNKKPLLHSYALKACELDSPFGCRALGASYKFEKKDLSNAKKYYQKACDNKDGGGCYNLSIIYEHAQGVAQNIPLAKKYATLSCDYGFKAGCENLKALEQYSENENLDRYGLMYKNDCEDGLGTACERLSSYYYHGFGGANKNHTQARILLEKGCELKDANSCYQLGLWEMQGLGGTTKDANKALEHTLFACESDVKRNCKAVSALSEEKANIYRCEEHTKIIINVACSGAASIYEHGFGSVSSNNELALKYYQKACKGGLDNACSMFNSLQQKLK
;
A
#
# COMPACT_ATOMS: atom_id res chain seq x y z
N MET A 1 7.47 1.11 -67.13
CA MET A 1 6.03 1.38 -66.90
C MET A 1 5.55 0.45 -65.79
N MET A 2 4.87 1.02 -64.77
CA MET A 2 3.91 0.45 -63.78
C MET A 2 3.97 -1.07 -63.51
N GLY A 3 4.00 -1.60 -62.29
CA GLY A 3 3.54 -1.11 -61.00
C GLY A 3 2.77 -2.22 -60.27
N LEU A 4 3.01 -2.33 -58.95
CA LEU A 4 2.17 -2.90 -57.88
C LEU A 4 2.06 -4.44 -57.62
N ARG A 5 2.47 -4.76 -56.37
CA ARG A 5 1.85 -5.63 -55.34
C ARG A 5 1.96 -7.16 -55.47
N PHE A 6 2.79 -7.77 -54.62
CA PHE A 6 2.35 -8.33 -53.31
C PHE A 6 3.57 -8.68 -52.43
N CYS A 7 3.53 -8.29 -51.16
CA CYS A 7 4.64 -8.37 -50.21
C CYS A 7 4.98 -9.81 -49.81
N ILE A 8 6.29 -10.05 -49.81
CA ILE A 8 7.08 -11.08 -49.14
C ILE A 8 6.86 -11.02 -47.62
N LEU A 9 6.77 -12.17 -46.95
CA LEU A 9 7.37 -12.40 -45.62
C LEU A 9 7.40 -13.90 -45.32
N VAL A 10 8.48 -14.55 -45.78
CA VAL A 10 8.95 -15.86 -45.33
C VAL A 10 10.18 -15.61 -44.45
N SER A 11 10.34 -16.46 -43.44
CA SER A 11 11.54 -16.69 -42.62
C SER A 11 11.96 -15.59 -41.65
N LEU A 12 11.57 -15.76 -40.39
CA LEU A 12 12.43 -15.54 -39.23
C LEU A 12 11.95 -16.49 -38.12
N PHE A 13 12.45 -17.73 -38.16
CA PHE A 13 12.62 -18.52 -36.95
C PHE A 13 13.64 -17.77 -36.10
N CYS A 14 13.17 -16.80 -35.32
CA CYS A 14 13.92 -16.28 -34.21
C CYS A 14 13.82 -17.36 -33.13
N THR A 15 14.78 -18.28 -33.11
CA THR A 15 15.14 -18.96 -31.88
C THR A 15 15.49 -17.87 -30.88
N TYR A 16 14.51 -17.45 -30.08
CA TYR A 16 14.81 -16.84 -28.78
C TYR A 16 15.58 -17.92 -28.03
N ILE A 17 16.91 -17.80 -28.08
CA ILE A 17 17.77 -18.43 -27.10
C ILE A 17 17.24 -17.88 -25.77
N TYR A 18 16.53 -18.74 -25.03
CA TYR A 18 16.34 -18.54 -23.61
C TYR A 18 17.74 -18.41 -23.04
N ALA A 19 18.17 -17.17 -22.81
CA ALA A 19 19.32 -16.93 -21.97
C ALA A 19 18.96 -17.55 -20.61
N GLU A 20 19.72 -18.56 -20.21
CA GLU A 20 19.69 -19.10 -18.86
C GLU A 20 19.66 -17.95 -17.84
N PRO A 21 19.02 -18.14 -16.68
CA PRO A 21 18.94 -17.11 -15.65
C PRO A 21 20.35 -16.59 -15.42
N ASN A 22 20.54 -15.28 -15.60
CA ASN A 22 21.86 -14.66 -15.49
C ASN A 22 22.32 -14.73 -14.02
N LYS A 23 22.78 -15.92 -13.60
CA LYS A 23 23.55 -16.19 -12.38
C LYS A 23 24.89 -15.45 -12.39
N ASN A 24 25.20 -14.76 -13.50
CA ASN A 24 26.48 -14.12 -13.75
C ASN A 24 26.40 -12.60 -13.80
N SER A 25 25.28 -11.96 -13.39
CA SER A 25 25.32 -10.50 -13.28
C SER A 25 26.39 -10.12 -12.24
N PRO A 26 27.40 -9.32 -12.62
CA PRO A 26 28.53 -8.97 -11.75
C PRO A 26 28.11 -8.10 -10.56
N PHE A 27 26.86 -7.59 -10.58
CA PHE A 27 26.28 -6.78 -9.53
C PHE A 27 25.59 -7.61 -8.45
N VAL A 28 25.18 -8.85 -8.73
CA VAL A 28 24.53 -9.72 -7.74
C VAL A 28 25.58 -10.21 -6.73
N LEU A 29 25.22 -10.22 -5.45
CA LEU A 29 26.09 -10.73 -4.40
C LEU A 29 26.13 -12.26 -4.45
N ASN A 30 27.34 -12.79 -4.45
CA ASN A 30 27.58 -14.23 -4.44
C ASN A 30 27.81 -14.74 -3.00
N PHE A 31 28.04 -16.04 -2.87
CA PHE A 31 28.31 -16.67 -1.58
C PHE A 31 29.52 -16.06 -0.87
N ASP A 32 30.60 -15.74 -1.58
CA ASP A 32 31.82 -15.20 -0.99
C ASP A 32 31.59 -13.79 -0.43
N ASP A 33 30.81 -12.96 -1.13
CA ASP A 33 30.41 -11.64 -0.64
C ASP A 33 29.61 -11.75 0.67
N ILE A 34 28.61 -12.64 0.69
CA ILE A 34 27.79 -12.91 1.88
C ILE A 34 28.66 -13.45 3.02
N SER A 35 29.56 -14.39 2.71
CA SER A 35 30.47 -14.96 3.71
C SER A 35 31.42 -13.91 4.27
N GLN A 36 31.92 -13.00 3.44
CA GLN A 36 32.79 -11.91 3.89
C GLN A 36 32.06 -10.99 4.86
N ILE A 37 30.89 -10.45 4.49
CA ILE A 37 30.11 -9.54 5.33
C ILE A 37 29.79 -10.19 6.67
N THR A 38 29.32 -11.44 6.62
CA THR A 38 28.86 -12.14 7.82
C THR A 38 29.99 -12.56 8.73
N SER A 39 31.17 -12.88 8.18
CA SER A 39 32.36 -13.13 8.99
C SER A 39 32.90 -11.86 9.64
N LEU A 40 32.89 -10.71 8.95
CA LEU A 40 33.26 -9.42 9.54
C LEU A 40 32.29 -9.01 10.65
N ALA A 41 30.99 -9.02 10.36
CA ALA A 41 29.96 -8.71 11.36
C ALA A 41 29.98 -9.69 12.54
N GLY A 42 30.18 -10.98 12.29
CA GLY A 42 30.28 -12.00 13.33
C GLY A 42 31.51 -11.82 14.22
N ALA A 43 32.66 -11.45 13.65
CA ALA A 43 33.88 -11.15 14.40
C ALA A 43 33.72 -9.89 15.26
N ASP A 44 33.18 -8.82 14.69
CA ASP A 44 32.88 -7.59 15.44
C ASP A 44 31.92 -7.86 16.60
N LEU A 45 30.83 -8.60 16.34
CA LEU A 45 29.88 -9.00 17.36
C LEU A 45 30.56 -9.78 18.49
N LEU A 46 31.42 -10.75 18.18
CA LEU A 46 32.16 -11.52 19.18
C LEU A 46 33.08 -10.66 20.05
N GLU A 47 33.60 -9.57 19.51
CA GLU A 47 34.47 -8.62 20.20
C GLU A 47 33.72 -7.48 20.90
N SER A 48 32.42 -7.31 20.63
CA SER A 48 31.59 -6.26 21.21
C SER A 48 31.39 -6.40 22.72
N SER A 49 31.04 -5.28 23.39
CA SER A 49 30.63 -5.25 24.80
C SER A 49 29.42 -6.13 25.06
N PHE A 50 28.48 -6.23 24.10
CA PHE A 50 27.30 -7.09 24.18
C PHE A 50 27.66 -8.55 24.51
N ILE A 51 28.77 -9.04 23.95
CA ILE A 51 29.28 -10.40 24.15
C ILE A 51 30.29 -10.48 25.30
N LYS A 52 31.12 -9.46 25.51
CA LYS A 52 32.15 -9.45 26.57
C LYS A 52 31.59 -9.27 27.98
N ASP A 53 30.52 -8.50 28.15
CA ASP A 53 29.97 -8.14 29.47
C ASP A 53 28.98 -9.17 30.03
N SER A 54 28.76 -10.29 29.33
CA SER A 54 27.73 -11.26 29.70
C SER A 54 28.28 -12.44 30.49
N LYS A 55 28.02 -12.46 31.81
CA LYS A 55 28.23 -13.66 32.64
C LYS A 55 27.28 -14.83 32.27
N ASN A 56 26.16 -14.53 31.63
CA ASN A 56 25.11 -15.49 31.27
C ASN A 56 24.97 -15.62 29.75
N LYS A 57 24.46 -16.78 29.27
CA LYS A 57 24.11 -16.95 27.85
C LYS A 57 23.01 -15.98 27.44
N LYS A 58 23.17 -15.32 26.30
CA LYS A 58 22.18 -14.41 25.71
C LYS A 58 21.19 -15.20 24.85
N VAL A 59 19.90 -15.07 25.11
CA VAL A 59 18.85 -15.71 24.27
C VAL A 59 18.41 -14.73 23.19
N LEU A 60 18.73 -15.06 21.94
CA LEU A 60 18.56 -14.20 20.78
C LEU A 60 17.55 -14.82 19.80
N MET A 61 16.64 -14.02 19.25
CA MET A 61 15.90 -14.36 18.04
C MET A 61 16.54 -13.70 16.82
N ILE A 62 16.40 -14.33 15.66
CA ILE A 62 16.57 -13.65 14.37
C ILE A 62 15.20 -13.12 13.96
N SER A 63 15.13 -11.80 13.81
CA SER A 63 13.96 -11.06 13.36
C SER A 63 14.01 -10.89 11.84
N ASP A 64 13.52 -9.76 11.34
CA ASP A 64 13.47 -9.49 9.90
C ASP A 64 14.82 -9.00 9.36
N PHE A 65 15.24 -9.63 8.26
CA PHE A 65 16.30 -9.13 7.40
C PHE A 65 15.63 -8.57 6.15
N ASN A 66 15.68 -7.26 6.00
CA ASN A 66 14.96 -6.55 4.95
C ASN A 66 15.90 -6.22 3.79
N ASN A 67 15.77 -6.96 2.69
CA ASN A 67 16.42 -6.61 1.43
C ASN A 67 15.61 -5.52 0.71
N LEU A 68 16.05 -4.28 0.89
CA LEU A 68 15.52 -3.09 0.20
C LEU A 68 16.37 -2.73 -1.01
N SER A 69 17.35 -3.55 -1.38
CA SER A 69 18.18 -3.32 -2.54
C SER A 69 17.44 -3.64 -3.84
N ASP A 70 18.03 -3.20 -4.94
CA ASP A 70 17.62 -3.45 -6.32
C ASP A 70 17.88 -4.90 -6.76
N PHE A 71 18.64 -5.66 -5.98
CA PHE A 71 19.11 -6.99 -6.34
C PHE A 71 18.60 -8.02 -5.34
N ASP A 72 18.38 -9.23 -5.83
CA ASP A 72 18.02 -10.36 -4.98
C ASP A 72 19.24 -10.76 -4.12
N ILE A 73 19.00 -10.97 -2.83
CA ILE A 73 20.00 -11.34 -1.84
C ILE A 73 19.40 -12.43 -0.98
N ASP A 74 20.11 -13.56 -0.84
CA ASP A 74 19.70 -14.66 0.03
C ASP A 74 19.83 -14.25 1.50
N ILE A 75 18.78 -13.60 2.01
CA ILE A 75 18.71 -13.14 3.40
C ILE A 75 18.72 -14.28 4.41
N GLY A 76 18.27 -15.48 4.02
CA GLY A 76 18.27 -16.67 4.87
C GLY A 76 19.69 -17.21 5.06
N LEU A 77 20.46 -17.28 3.97
CA LEU A 77 21.89 -17.60 4.04
C LEU A 77 22.66 -16.54 4.84
N LEU A 78 22.40 -15.25 4.59
CA LEU A 78 23.00 -14.13 5.32
C LEU A 78 22.75 -14.26 6.82
N ALA A 79 21.49 -14.47 7.23
CA ALA A 79 21.09 -14.64 8.62
C ALA A 79 21.68 -15.87 9.28
N ARG A 80 21.81 -16.99 8.57
CA ARG A 80 22.44 -18.21 9.12
C ARG A 80 23.95 -18.07 9.27
N LYS A 81 24.63 -17.43 8.31
CA LYS A 81 26.09 -17.35 8.32
C LYS A 81 26.61 -16.42 9.41
N ILE A 82 25.97 -15.27 9.65
CA ILE A 82 26.39 -14.31 10.68
C ILE A 82 26.39 -14.93 12.09
N ILE A 83 25.40 -15.77 12.39
CA ILE A 83 25.28 -16.44 13.70
C ILE A 83 26.08 -17.73 13.80
N THR A 84 26.55 -18.32 12.70
CA THR A 84 27.23 -19.63 12.72
C THR A 84 28.47 -19.57 13.60
N ASP A 85 29.28 -18.53 13.42
CA ASP A 85 30.53 -18.34 14.16
C ASP A 85 30.25 -17.83 15.59
N THR A 86 29.15 -17.10 15.81
CA THR A 86 28.77 -16.61 17.13
C THR A 86 28.13 -17.67 18.02
N VAL A 87 27.33 -18.60 17.46
CA VAL A 87 26.73 -19.71 18.20
C VAL A 87 27.79 -20.71 18.65
N SER A 88 28.82 -20.94 17.84
CA SER A 88 29.93 -21.84 18.22
C SER A 88 30.71 -21.33 19.44
N SER A 89 30.70 -20.03 19.71
CA SER A 89 31.29 -19.42 20.93
C SER A 89 30.56 -19.77 22.23
N GLN A 90 29.38 -20.40 22.17
CA GLN A 90 28.50 -20.73 23.30
C GLN A 90 27.97 -19.55 24.14
N LYS A 91 28.23 -18.29 23.73
CA LYS A 91 27.74 -17.10 24.44
C LYS A 91 26.33 -16.68 24.04
N ILE A 92 25.90 -17.05 22.83
CA ILE A 92 24.54 -16.84 22.31
C ILE A 92 23.81 -18.17 22.22
N THR A 93 22.54 -18.18 22.58
CA THR A 93 21.59 -19.27 22.30
C THR A 93 20.48 -18.71 21.43
N LEU A 94 20.21 -19.37 20.31
CA LEU A 94 19.10 -18.99 19.45
C LEU A 94 17.81 -19.64 19.93
N THR A 95 16.72 -18.88 19.88
CA THR A 95 15.38 -19.41 20.10
C THR A 95 14.57 -19.33 18.82
N ALA A 96 13.93 -20.44 18.45
CA ALA A 96 12.91 -20.49 17.40
C ALA A 96 11.50 -20.26 17.97
N ALA A 97 11.39 -19.79 19.23
CA ALA A 97 10.11 -19.50 19.85
C ALA A 97 9.33 -18.45 19.04
N ILE A 98 10.04 -17.42 18.58
CA ILE A 98 9.58 -16.32 17.74
C ILE A 98 10.71 -16.06 16.75
N ALA A 99 10.40 -15.91 15.48
CA ALA A 99 11.39 -15.58 14.46
C ALA A 99 10.76 -14.79 13.31
N GLY A 100 11.58 -13.96 12.66
CA GLY A 100 11.19 -13.15 11.49
C GLY A 100 11.46 -13.84 10.16
N ASN A 101 11.36 -13.08 9.07
CA ASN A 101 11.46 -13.60 7.69
C ASN A 101 12.79 -14.30 7.36
N ALA A 102 13.86 -13.95 8.08
CA ALA A 102 15.21 -14.41 7.79
C ALA A 102 15.53 -15.75 8.47
N PHE A 103 14.66 -16.20 9.38
CA PHE A 103 14.83 -17.43 10.13
C PHE A 103 13.46 -18.08 10.35
N ASN A 104 13.07 -18.97 9.46
CA ASN A 104 11.80 -19.67 9.63
C ASN A 104 11.87 -20.63 10.83
N ALA A 105 11.01 -20.41 11.81
CA ALA A 105 10.75 -21.42 12.85
C ALA A 105 10.28 -22.72 12.19
N ASP A 106 10.73 -23.86 12.70
CA ASP A 106 10.30 -25.16 12.18
C ASP A 106 8.77 -25.25 12.28
N PRO A 107 8.03 -25.48 11.17
CA PRO A 107 6.56 -25.56 11.20
C PRO A 107 6.01 -26.61 12.16
N SER A 108 6.83 -27.60 12.52
CA SER A 108 6.50 -28.61 13.52
C SER A 108 6.32 -28.00 14.91
N LEU A 109 7.00 -26.89 15.25
CA LEU A 109 6.80 -26.17 16.51
C LEU A 109 5.36 -25.71 16.65
N ASP A 110 4.73 -25.19 15.60
CA ASP A 110 3.34 -24.73 15.65
C ASP A 110 2.34 -25.89 15.74
N LYS A 111 2.61 -26.99 15.04
CA LYS A 111 1.82 -28.23 15.17
C LYS A 111 1.88 -28.80 16.58
N ILE A 112 3.07 -28.88 17.14
CA ILE A 112 3.35 -29.31 18.53
C ILE A 112 2.63 -28.38 19.52
N ARG A 113 2.67 -27.05 19.29
CA ARG A 113 1.95 -26.08 20.13
C ARG A 113 0.44 -26.25 20.09
N ALA A 114 -0.13 -26.52 18.91
CA ALA A 114 -1.56 -26.75 18.76
C ALA A 114 -2.03 -28.03 19.48
N MET A 115 -1.16 -29.02 19.65
CA MET A 115 -1.45 -30.28 20.34
C MET A 115 -1.40 -30.18 21.88
N ARG A 116 -1.04 -29.04 22.47
CA ARG A 116 -0.95 -28.88 23.94
C ARG A 116 -2.25 -29.06 24.71
N ASN A 117 -3.39 -28.91 24.03
CA ASN A 117 -4.71 -29.12 24.61
C ASN A 117 -5.32 -30.47 24.20
N ASN A 118 -4.55 -31.35 23.56
CA ASN A 118 -4.98 -32.70 23.20
C ASN A 118 -4.63 -33.66 24.34
N GLU A 119 -5.62 -34.33 24.92
CA GLU A 119 -5.46 -35.24 26.06
C GLU A 119 -4.47 -36.40 25.79
N GLU A 120 -4.33 -36.85 24.55
CA GLU A 120 -3.42 -37.94 24.15
C GLU A 120 -1.96 -37.49 24.02
N PHE A 121 -1.71 -36.19 23.83
CA PHE A 121 -0.37 -35.60 23.64
C PHE A 121 0.01 -34.59 24.73
N ALA A 122 -0.85 -34.40 25.74
CA ALA A 122 -0.68 -33.41 26.81
C ALA A 122 0.59 -33.66 27.65
N ASP A 123 0.95 -34.93 27.85
CA ASP A 123 2.09 -35.34 28.68
C ASP A 123 3.46 -35.18 27.99
N ILE A 124 3.47 -34.98 26.66
CA ILE A 124 4.71 -34.94 25.86
C ILE A 124 5.32 -33.52 25.85
N ILE A 125 4.52 -32.46 26.04
CA ILE A 125 4.98 -31.07 25.91
C ILE A 125 4.48 -30.23 27.11
N PRO A 126 5.29 -30.10 28.17
CA PRO A 126 4.92 -29.27 29.32
C PRO A 126 4.73 -27.81 28.91
N LYS A 127 3.65 -27.19 29.40
CA LYS A 127 3.40 -25.74 29.24
C LYS A 127 4.52 -24.95 29.91
N GLY A 128 5.07 -23.93 29.23
CA GLY A 128 6.07 -23.02 29.79
C GLY A 128 7.54 -23.38 29.53
N THR A 129 7.83 -24.38 28.70
CA THR A 129 9.20 -24.82 28.36
C THR A 129 9.91 -23.97 27.29
N LEU A 130 9.19 -23.08 26.60
CA LEU A 130 9.76 -22.20 25.59
C LEU A 130 10.52 -21.04 26.24
N ILE A 131 11.76 -20.85 25.81
CA ILE A 131 12.58 -19.73 26.24
C ILE A 131 12.32 -18.56 25.27
N ALA A 132 11.66 -17.52 25.77
CA ALA A 132 11.43 -16.29 25.01
C ALA A 132 12.77 -15.58 24.71
N PRO A 133 12.91 -14.93 23.55
CA PRO A 133 14.08 -14.13 23.25
C PRO A 133 14.13 -12.92 24.17
N LYS A 134 15.34 -12.58 24.65
CA LYS A 134 15.60 -11.29 25.29
C LYS A 134 16.10 -10.24 24.30
N TYR A 135 16.67 -10.69 23.20
CA TYR A 135 17.28 -9.85 22.19
C TYR A 135 16.78 -10.23 20.79
N SER A 136 16.77 -9.26 19.89
CA SER A 136 16.38 -9.43 18.49
C SER A 136 17.51 -8.95 17.58
N LEU A 137 18.02 -9.84 16.73
CA LEU A 137 18.92 -9.50 15.63
C LEU A 137 18.11 -9.22 14.37
N SER A 138 18.28 -8.04 13.78
CA SER A 138 17.67 -7.65 12.51
C SER A 138 18.73 -7.15 11.53
N ALA A 139 18.39 -7.13 10.24
CA ALA A 139 19.23 -6.51 9.24
C ALA A 139 18.43 -5.66 8.25
N ARG A 140 19.09 -4.65 7.69
CA ARG A 140 18.61 -3.88 6.53
C ARG A 140 19.70 -3.84 5.48
N ILE A 141 19.34 -4.17 4.25
CA ILE A 141 20.24 -4.10 3.10
C ILE A 141 19.69 -3.12 2.09
N THR A 142 20.48 -2.12 1.70
CA THR A 142 20.16 -1.17 0.63
C THR A 142 21.30 -1.12 -0.40
N ASN A 143 21.08 -0.48 -1.54
CA ASN A 143 22.16 -0.14 -2.46
C ASN A 143 22.00 1.25 -3.05
N ASP A 144 23.14 1.89 -3.30
CA ASP A 144 23.26 3.03 -4.18
C ASP A 144 23.90 2.61 -5.50
N THR A 145 23.44 3.18 -6.61
CA THR A 145 24.00 2.90 -7.93
C THR A 145 24.53 4.17 -8.56
N THR A 146 25.81 4.17 -8.92
CA THR A 146 26.51 5.29 -9.56
C THR A 146 27.15 4.86 -10.87
N LYS A 147 27.45 5.82 -11.73
CA LYS A 147 28.14 5.58 -13.01
C LYS A 147 29.41 6.43 -13.05
N GLN A 148 30.56 5.78 -13.24
CA GLN A 148 31.86 6.43 -13.37
C GLN A 148 32.45 6.09 -14.74
N GLY A 149 32.29 7.00 -15.70
CA GLY A 149 32.64 6.73 -17.10
C GLY A 149 31.77 5.61 -17.69
N SER A 150 32.40 4.51 -18.11
CA SER A 150 31.73 3.31 -18.63
C SER A 150 31.41 2.27 -17.56
N LEU A 151 31.83 2.47 -16.30
CA LEU A 151 31.58 1.54 -15.21
C LEU A 151 30.30 1.92 -14.48
N HIS A 152 29.42 0.92 -14.31
CA HIS A 152 28.34 0.96 -13.32
C HIS A 152 28.91 0.44 -11.99
N ILE A 153 28.59 1.13 -10.90
CA ILE A 153 29.04 0.80 -9.55
C ILE A 153 27.81 0.69 -8.65
N VAL A 154 27.61 -0.49 -8.08
CA VAL A 154 26.58 -0.77 -7.08
C VAL A 154 27.27 -0.86 -5.72
N SER A 155 26.91 0.03 -4.80
CA SER A 155 27.40 0.04 -3.42
C SER A 155 26.30 -0.48 -2.52
N TYR A 156 26.49 -1.66 -1.95
CA TYR A 156 25.58 -2.24 -0.97
C TYR A 156 25.91 -1.74 0.44
N HIS A 157 24.86 -1.51 1.22
CA HIS A 157 24.97 -1.10 2.62
C HIS A 157 24.22 -2.12 3.47
N PHE A 158 24.95 -2.79 4.34
CA PHE A 158 24.42 -3.75 5.30
C PHE A 158 24.41 -3.10 6.67
N ILE A 159 23.26 -3.10 7.32
CA ILE A 159 23.11 -2.61 8.69
C ILE A 159 22.55 -3.76 9.50
N PHE A 160 23.31 -4.24 10.48
CA PHE A 160 22.88 -5.26 11.43
C PHE A 160 22.72 -4.63 12.80
N SER A 161 21.66 -4.96 13.51
CA SER A 161 21.42 -4.41 14.83
C SER A 161 20.84 -5.46 15.77
N ILE A 162 21.32 -5.47 17.02
CA ILE A 162 20.74 -6.22 18.13
C ILE A 162 20.05 -5.25 19.08
N VAL A 163 18.76 -5.49 19.29
CA VAL A 163 17.93 -4.72 20.23
C VAL A 163 17.55 -5.57 21.42
N ASN A 164 17.61 -4.98 22.61
CA ASN A 164 17.05 -5.55 23.82
C ASN A 164 15.53 -5.37 23.82
N LEU A 165 14.79 -6.48 23.79
CA LEU A 165 13.33 -6.47 23.67
C LEU A 165 12.61 -5.98 24.93
N GLU A 166 13.31 -5.96 26.08
CA GLU A 166 12.77 -5.48 27.35
C GLU A 166 12.90 -3.95 27.46
N SER A 167 14.07 -3.41 27.14
CA SER A 167 14.36 -1.96 27.29
C SER A 167 14.17 -1.14 26.02
N GLY A 168 14.15 -1.79 24.85
CA GLY A 168 14.16 -1.12 23.54
C GLY A 168 15.52 -0.53 23.14
N LEU A 169 16.59 -0.75 23.92
CA LEU A 169 17.92 -0.23 23.63
C LEU A 169 18.64 -1.04 22.55
N VAL A 170 19.40 -0.35 21.70
CA VAL A 170 20.34 -0.96 20.75
C VAL A 170 21.60 -1.34 21.51
N GLU A 171 21.91 -2.63 21.55
CA GLU A 171 23.02 -3.20 22.33
C GLU A 171 24.22 -3.52 21.44
N TRP A 172 24.00 -3.65 20.14
CA TRP A 172 25.03 -3.79 19.12
C TRP A 172 24.49 -3.29 17.78
N ASP A 173 25.32 -2.58 17.03
CA ASP A 173 25.02 -2.06 15.70
C ASP A 173 26.29 -2.14 14.84
N TYR A 174 26.14 -2.65 13.62
CA TYR A 174 27.27 -2.88 12.73
C TYR A 174 26.89 -2.56 11.29
N ILE A 175 27.76 -1.81 10.61
CA ILE A 175 27.55 -1.37 9.24
C ILE A 175 28.71 -1.88 8.37
N GLU A 176 28.37 -2.53 7.26
CA GLU A 176 29.34 -3.02 6.29
C GLU A 176 28.99 -2.60 4.87
N HIS A 177 30.02 -2.46 4.02
CA HIS A 177 29.85 -2.03 2.64
C HIS A 177 30.53 -2.98 1.65
N ILE A 178 29.79 -3.41 0.64
CA ILE A 178 30.36 -4.12 -0.51
C ILE A 178 30.10 -3.31 -1.77
N LYS A 179 31.13 -3.17 -2.61
CA LYS A 179 31.02 -2.53 -3.92
C LYS A 179 31.20 -3.56 -5.02
N LYS A 180 30.26 -3.57 -5.97
CA LYS A 180 30.37 -4.28 -7.25
C LYS A 180 30.49 -3.27 -8.37
N ALA A 181 31.48 -3.44 -9.24
CA ALA A 181 31.69 -2.56 -10.38
C ALA A 181 31.84 -3.38 -11.66
N SER A 182 31.12 -3.01 -12.72
CA SER A 182 31.24 -3.65 -14.03
C SER A 182 30.87 -2.69 -15.15
N LYS A 183 31.40 -2.94 -16.35
CA LYS A 183 31.01 -2.26 -17.58
C LYS A 183 29.73 -2.83 -18.18
N GLU A 184 29.26 -3.98 -17.69
CA GLU A 184 27.99 -4.56 -18.09
C GLU A 184 26.82 -3.64 -17.70
N PRO A 185 25.76 -3.57 -18.53
CA PRO A 185 24.58 -2.81 -18.19
C PRO A 185 23.93 -3.38 -16.92
N LEU A 186 23.35 -2.50 -16.09
CA LEU A 186 22.53 -2.93 -14.97
C LEU A 186 21.37 -3.78 -15.49
N PRO A 187 21.02 -4.90 -14.83
CA PRO A 187 19.90 -5.73 -15.24
C PRO A 187 18.62 -4.88 -15.36
N LEU A 188 17.95 -4.95 -16.51
CA LEU A 188 16.66 -4.29 -16.73
C LEU A 188 15.58 -4.85 -15.80
N GLU A 189 15.70 -6.11 -15.41
CA GLU A 189 14.75 -6.81 -14.54
C GLU A 189 15.34 -7.06 -13.15
N ARG A 190 14.88 -6.25 -12.19
CA ARG A 190 15.08 -6.39 -10.74
C ARG A 190 14.14 -7.46 -10.15
N GLU A 191 13.93 -8.52 -10.90
CA GLU A 191 13.00 -9.60 -10.59
C GLU A 191 13.70 -10.65 -9.71
N SER A 192 13.11 -10.99 -8.55
CA SER A 192 13.67 -11.98 -7.63
C SER A 192 13.69 -13.37 -8.26
N LEU A 193 14.49 -14.27 -7.70
CA LEU A 193 14.52 -15.68 -8.14
C LEU A 193 13.12 -16.30 -8.14
N TYR A 194 12.31 -15.99 -7.13
CA TYR A 194 10.93 -16.46 -7.03
C TYR A 194 9.99 -15.76 -8.02
N GLY A 195 10.21 -14.47 -8.32
CA GLY A 195 9.50 -13.76 -9.39
C GLY A 195 9.70 -14.43 -10.75
N LYS A 196 10.94 -14.75 -11.10
CA LYS A 196 11.26 -15.48 -12.36
C LYS A 196 10.59 -16.84 -12.40
N LYS A 197 10.64 -17.59 -11.31
CA LYS A 197 9.96 -18.89 -11.19
C LYS A 197 8.45 -18.74 -11.28
N CYS A 198 7.86 -17.72 -10.67
CA CYS A 198 6.44 -17.43 -10.76
C CYS A 198 6.00 -17.26 -12.23
N LEU A 199 6.77 -16.51 -13.02
CA LEU A 199 6.43 -16.23 -14.42
C LEU A 199 6.92 -17.30 -15.41
N ALA A 200 7.68 -18.31 -14.98
CA ALA A 200 8.19 -19.38 -15.83
C ALA A 200 7.09 -20.37 -16.25
N ALA A 201 6.88 -20.56 -17.56
CA ALA A 201 5.86 -21.46 -18.10
C ALA A 201 6.15 -22.96 -17.91
N SER A 202 7.38 -23.34 -17.52
CA SER A 202 7.85 -24.72 -17.49
C SER A 202 7.72 -25.42 -16.13
N LEU A 203 7.31 -24.72 -15.07
CA LEU A 203 7.21 -25.30 -13.73
C LEU A 203 5.87 -26.01 -13.49
N PRO A 204 5.86 -27.09 -12.68
CA PRO A 204 4.62 -27.67 -12.18
C PRO A 204 3.76 -26.62 -11.49
N LEU A 205 2.44 -26.61 -11.75
CA LEU A 205 1.53 -25.54 -11.29
C LEU A 205 1.59 -25.29 -9.78
N LYS A 206 1.77 -26.34 -8.97
CA LYS A 206 1.90 -26.23 -7.51
C LYS A 206 3.17 -25.49 -7.08
N GLU A 207 4.29 -25.76 -7.75
CA GLU A 207 5.57 -25.11 -7.49
C GLU A 207 5.56 -23.66 -8.00
N GLN A 208 4.97 -23.43 -9.18
CA GLN A 208 4.78 -22.10 -9.72
C GLN A 208 3.93 -21.23 -8.79
N LYS A 209 2.83 -21.78 -8.26
CA LYS A 209 1.98 -21.10 -7.27
C LYS A 209 2.76 -20.69 -6.03
N ALA A 210 3.51 -21.62 -5.43
CA ALA A 210 4.33 -21.35 -4.26
C ALA A 210 5.40 -20.28 -4.55
N ALA A 211 6.04 -20.33 -5.72
CA ALA A 211 6.99 -19.30 -6.13
C ALA A 211 6.33 -17.92 -6.27
N CYS A 212 5.13 -17.84 -6.83
CA CYS A 212 4.39 -16.58 -6.89
C CYS A 212 4.03 -16.05 -5.51
N GLU A 213 3.59 -16.90 -4.59
CA GLU A 213 3.25 -16.50 -3.22
C GLU A 213 4.47 -15.92 -2.48
N VAL A 214 5.64 -16.55 -2.64
CA VAL A 214 6.90 -16.02 -2.09
C VAL A 214 7.28 -14.69 -2.74
N ALA A 215 7.24 -14.59 -4.07
CA ALA A 215 7.56 -13.37 -4.80
C ALA A 215 6.65 -12.19 -4.41
N ILE A 216 5.36 -12.45 -4.14
CA ILE A 216 4.43 -11.45 -3.59
C ILE A 216 4.86 -11.04 -2.18
N SER A 217 5.22 -11.98 -1.31
CA SER A 217 5.61 -11.70 0.08
C SER A 217 6.89 -10.87 0.21
N GLU A 218 7.81 -10.98 -0.77
CA GLU A 218 9.03 -10.15 -0.85
C GLU A 218 8.73 -8.67 -1.15
N ILE A 219 7.57 -8.38 -1.76
CA ILE A 219 7.18 -7.03 -2.18
C ILE A 219 6.09 -6.44 -1.28
N TRP A 220 5.14 -7.27 -0.84
CA TRP A 220 3.91 -6.83 -0.20
C TRP A 220 3.65 -7.51 1.14
N LEU A 221 3.84 -6.73 2.20
CA LEU A 221 3.56 -7.11 3.59
C LEU A 221 2.16 -6.69 4.06
N GLY A 222 1.22 -6.51 3.14
CA GLY A 222 -0.16 -6.08 3.44
C GLY A 222 -0.41 -4.57 3.36
N ILE A 223 0.64 -3.75 3.25
CA ILE A 223 0.54 -2.28 3.08
C ILE A 223 0.99 -1.93 1.66
N PHE A 224 0.09 -1.41 0.83
CA PHE A 224 0.40 -1.18 -0.59
C PHE A 224 1.20 0.11 -0.81
N GLU A 225 0.97 1.10 0.04
CA GLU A 225 1.61 2.42 0.00
C GLU A 225 3.11 2.35 0.26
N SER A 226 3.58 1.36 1.02
CA SER A 226 5.01 1.16 1.32
C SER A 226 5.79 0.52 0.16
N ILE A 227 5.11 0.10 -0.90
CA ILE A 227 5.77 -0.57 -2.04
C ILE A 227 6.47 0.48 -2.91
N PRO A 228 7.77 0.31 -3.20
CA PRO A 228 8.49 1.13 -4.17
C PRO A 228 7.79 1.16 -5.53
N GLN A 229 7.71 2.34 -6.18
CA GLN A 229 6.94 2.50 -7.43
C GLN A 229 7.38 1.52 -8.54
N ASN A 230 8.68 1.23 -8.63
CA ASN A 230 9.24 0.27 -9.58
C ASN A 230 8.87 -1.19 -9.28
N LYS A 231 8.46 -1.53 -8.05
CA LYS A 231 8.05 -2.89 -7.65
C LYS A 231 6.54 -3.14 -7.80
N LYS A 232 5.72 -2.10 -7.96
CA LYS A 232 4.26 -2.25 -8.12
C LYS A 232 3.84 -3.05 -9.37
N PRO A 233 4.43 -2.82 -10.57
CA PRO A 233 4.12 -3.64 -11.75
C PRO A 233 4.51 -5.12 -11.58
N LEU A 234 5.60 -5.40 -10.86
CA LEU A 234 6.03 -6.76 -10.53
C LEU A 234 5.03 -7.45 -9.61
N LEU A 235 4.63 -6.78 -8.52
CA LEU A 235 3.57 -7.28 -7.64
C LEU A 235 2.29 -7.62 -8.43
N HIS A 236 1.85 -6.73 -9.32
CA HIS A 236 0.67 -6.97 -10.15
C HIS A 236 0.82 -8.26 -10.96
N SER A 237 1.97 -8.43 -11.61
CA SER A 237 2.25 -9.59 -12.47
C SER A 237 2.28 -10.91 -11.68
N TYR A 238 2.94 -10.93 -10.52
CA TYR A 238 2.98 -12.13 -9.67
C TYR A 238 1.60 -12.44 -9.07
N ALA A 239 0.89 -11.41 -8.62
CA ALA A 239 -0.44 -11.56 -8.04
C ALA A 239 -1.46 -12.05 -9.07
N LEU A 240 -1.38 -11.56 -10.32
CA LEU A 240 -2.17 -12.06 -11.44
C LEU A 240 -1.93 -13.55 -11.64
N LYS A 241 -0.66 -13.94 -11.79
CA LYS A 241 -0.31 -15.35 -12.01
C LYS A 241 -0.70 -16.24 -10.82
N ALA A 242 -0.44 -15.81 -9.60
CA ALA A 242 -0.85 -16.53 -8.40
C ALA A 242 -2.38 -16.73 -8.33
N CYS A 243 -3.15 -15.69 -8.67
CA CYS A 243 -4.61 -15.77 -8.65
C CYS A 243 -5.19 -16.66 -9.76
N GLU A 244 -4.55 -16.72 -10.93
CA GLU A 244 -4.86 -17.70 -11.98
C GLU A 244 -4.63 -19.15 -11.50
N LEU A 245 -3.65 -19.36 -10.62
CA LEU A 245 -3.34 -20.63 -9.96
C LEU A 245 -4.15 -20.85 -8.66
N ASP A 246 -5.26 -20.13 -8.51
CA ASP A 246 -6.17 -20.19 -7.37
C ASP A 246 -5.47 -19.99 -6.01
N SER A 247 -4.43 -19.14 -5.96
CA SER A 247 -3.87 -18.66 -4.70
C SER A 247 -4.81 -17.64 -4.06
N PRO A 248 -5.34 -17.92 -2.84
CA PRO A 248 -6.18 -16.96 -2.13
C PRO A 248 -5.40 -15.68 -1.79
N PHE A 249 -4.14 -15.84 -1.35
CA PHE A 249 -3.21 -14.74 -1.09
C PHE A 249 -2.88 -13.95 -2.36
N GLY A 250 -2.65 -14.65 -3.47
CA GLY A 250 -2.46 -14.04 -4.79
C GLY A 250 -3.65 -13.20 -5.25
N CYS A 251 -4.87 -13.73 -5.14
CA CYS A 251 -6.08 -12.99 -5.47
C CYS A 251 -6.29 -11.77 -4.56
N ARG A 252 -5.96 -11.88 -3.27
CA ARG A 252 -5.98 -10.73 -2.35
C ARG A 252 -4.97 -9.65 -2.79
N ALA A 253 -3.74 -10.04 -3.10
CA ALA A 253 -2.70 -9.11 -3.59
C ALA A 253 -3.11 -8.44 -4.90
N LEU A 254 -3.74 -9.18 -5.80
CA LEU A 254 -4.22 -8.66 -7.07
C LEU A 254 -5.34 -7.64 -6.84
N GLY A 255 -6.28 -7.94 -5.93
CA GLY A 255 -7.31 -7.01 -5.50
C GLY A 255 -6.71 -5.70 -4.95
N ALA A 256 -5.63 -5.79 -4.17
CA ALA A 256 -4.90 -4.61 -3.67
C ALA A 256 -4.26 -3.81 -4.80
N SER A 257 -3.60 -4.45 -5.77
CA SER A 257 -3.05 -3.76 -6.94
C SER A 257 -4.15 -3.03 -7.73
N TYR A 258 -5.30 -3.66 -7.99
CA TYR A 258 -6.41 -2.98 -8.65
C TYR A 258 -6.93 -1.79 -7.83
N LYS A 259 -7.13 -1.96 -6.51
CA LYS A 259 -7.64 -0.89 -5.63
C LYS A 259 -6.70 0.31 -5.58
N PHE A 260 -5.41 0.09 -5.33
CA PHE A 260 -4.49 1.16 -4.96
C PHE A 260 -3.70 1.73 -6.13
N GLU A 261 -3.28 0.89 -7.08
CA GLU A 261 -2.48 1.29 -8.24
C GLU A 261 -3.38 1.66 -9.42
N LYS A 262 -4.23 0.72 -9.86
CA LYS A 262 -5.11 0.94 -11.01
C LYS A 262 -6.32 1.81 -10.69
N LYS A 263 -6.60 2.01 -9.38
CA LYS A 263 -7.79 2.68 -8.88
C LYS A 263 -9.07 2.09 -9.50
N ASP A 264 -9.15 0.77 -9.59
CA ASP A 264 -10.29 0.04 -10.15
C ASP A 264 -10.96 -0.80 -9.04
N LEU A 265 -11.99 -0.23 -8.43
CA LEU A 265 -12.73 -0.85 -7.33
C LEU A 265 -13.58 -2.04 -7.80
N SER A 266 -13.97 -2.08 -9.08
CA SER A 266 -14.76 -3.17 -9.64
C SER A 266 -13.93 -4.45 -9.72
N ASN A 267 -12.74 -4.35 -10.32
CA ASN A 267 -11.80 -5.47 -10.35
C ASN A 267 -11.27 -5.80 -8.95
N ALA A 268 -11.00 -4.79 -8.11
CA ALA A 268 -10.60 -5.05 -6.72
C ALA A 268 -11.62 -5.93 -5.98
N LYS A 269 -12.90 -5.54 -6.02
CA LYS A 269 -14.01 -6.32 -5.42
C LYS A 269 -14.05 -7.74 -5.98
N LYS A 270 -13.94 -7.91 -7.31
CA LYS A 270 -13.94 -9.22 -7.97
C LYS A 270 -12.84 -10.13 -7.42
N TYR A 271 -11.61 -9.64 -7.29
CA TYR A 271 -10.49 -10.47 -6.82
C TYR A 271 -10.47 -10.68 -5.31
N TYR A 272 -10.94 -9.70 -4.53
CA TYR A 272 -11.20 -9.92 -3.09
C TYR A 272 -12.29 -10.96 -2.84
N GLN A 273 -13.34 -11.00 -3.68
CA GLN A 273 -14.34 -12.06 -3.66
C GLN A 273 -13.71 -13.42 -3.94
N LYS A 274 -12.94 -13.55 -5.02
CA LYS A 274 -12.24 -14.81 -5.33
C LYS A 274 -11.31 -15.25 -4.17
N ALA A 275 -10.63 -14.32 -3.50
CA ALA A 275 -9.81 -14.62 -2.33
C ALA A 275 -10.66 -15.09 -1.13
N CYS A 276 -11.77 -14.40 -0.83
CA CYS A 276 -12.67 -14.73 0.27
C CYS A 276 -13.37 -16.09 0.07
N ASP A 277 -13.81 -16.39 -1.16
CA ASP A 277 -14.44 -17.66 -1.53
C ASP A 277 -13.47 -18.84 -1.30
N ASN A 278 -12.17 -18.59 -1.42
CA ASN A 278 -11.11 -19.55 -1.09
C ASN A 278 -10.56 -19.41 0.34
N LYS A 279 -11.37 -18.89 1.26
CA LYS A 279 -11.09 -18.78 2.71
C LYS A 279 -9.92 -17.88 3.09
N ASP A 280 -9.53 -16.91 2.25
CA ASP A 280 -8.59 -15.87 2.67
C ASP A 280 -9.32 -14.84 3.56
N GLY A 281 -9.00 -14.83 4.85
CA GLY A 281 -9.60 -13.89 5.79
C GLY A 281 -9.31 -12.41 5.45
N GLY A 282 -8.15 -12.09 4.87
CA GLY A 282 -7.85 -10.72 4.42
C GLY A 282 -8.64 -10.31 3.16
N GLY A 283 -8.97 -11.25 2.28
CA GLY A 283 -9.88 -11.05 1.15
C GLY A 283 -11.29 -10.70 1.63
N CYS A 284 -11.81 -11.47 2.60
CA CYS A 284 -13.11 -11.19 3.22
C CYS A 284 -13.11 -9.85 3.97
N TYR A 285 -12.03 -9.52 4.69
CA TYR A 285 -11.89 -8.20 5.33
C TYR A 285 -12.01 -7.06 4.32
N ASN A 286 -11.31 -7.14 3.19
CA ASN A 286 -11.37 -6.10 2.17
C ASN A 286 -12.76 -5.95 1.55
N LEU A 287 -13.53 -7.04 1.41
CA LEU A 287 -14.93 -6.97 1.00
C LEU A 287 -15.80 -6.28 2.06
N SER A 288 -15.58 -6.57 3.35
CA SER A 288 -16.26 -5.87 4.44
C SER A 288 -16.07 -4.36 4.31
N ILE A 289 -14.82 -3.91 4.16
CA ILE A 289 -14.46 -2.50 3.99
C ILE A 289 -15.10 -1.89 2.73
N ILE A 290 -15.17 -2.63 1.62
CA ILE A 290 -15.81 -2.16 0.39
C ILE A 290 -17.29 -1.84 0.60
N TYR A 291 -18.03 -2.74 1.27
CA TYR A 291 -19.45 -2.56 1.54
C TYR A 291 -19.72 -1.59 2.70
N GLU A 292 -18.84 -1.52 3.69
CA GLU A 292 -18.94 -0.58 4.81
C GLU A 292 -18.72 0.86 4.35
N HIS A 293 -17.76 1.11 3.47
CA HIS A 293 -17.38 2.47 3.06
C HIS A 293 -17.87 2.87 1.67
N ALA A 294 -18.81 2.10 1.11
CA ALA A 294 -19.39 2.33 -0.21
C ALA A 294 -18.32 2.57 -1.32
N GLN A 295 -17.31 1.68 -1.38
CA GLN A 295 -16.21 1.79 -2.34
C GLN A 295 -16.58 1.10 -3.65
N GLY A 296 -17.05 1.87 -4.64
CA GLY A 296 -17.47 1.39 -5.95
C GLY A 296 -18.78 0.59 -5.94
N VAL A 297 -19.45 0.53 -4.79
CA VAL A 297 -20.74 -0.10 -4.55
C VAL A 297 -21.50 0.70 -3.48
N ALA A 298 -22.82 0.64 -3.47
CA ALA A 298 -23.62 1.24 -2.40
C ALA A 298 -23.27 0.62 -1.03
N GLN A 299 -23.38 1.42 0.03
CA GLN A 299 -23.15 0.92 1.39
C GLN A 299 -24.12 -0.22 1.72
N ASN A 300 -23.61 -1.28 2.37
CA ASN A 300 -24.44 -2.38 2.83
C ASN A 300 -23.87 -2.96 4.12
N ILE A 301 -24.32 -2.43 5.26
CA ILE A 301 -23.83 -2.83 6.60
C ILE A 301 -24.11 -4.31 6.91
N PRO A 302 -25.29 -4.89 6.62
CA PRO A 302 -25.51 -6.33 6.81
C PRO A 302 -24.52 -7.20 6.03
N LEU A 303 -24.23 -6.82 4.77
CA LEU A 303 -23.27 -7.56 3.95
C LEU A 303 -21.82 -7.34 4.40
N ALA A 304 -21.48 -6.13 4.87
CA ALA A 304 -20.20 -5.86 5.51
C ALA A 304 -20.01 -6.74 6.75
N LYS A 305 -21.00 -6.81 7.65
CA LYS A 305 -21.01 -7.70 8.83
C LYS A 305 -20.78 -9.16 8.45
N LYS A 306 -21.47 -9.65 7.40
CA LYS A 306 -21.27 -11.01 6.88
C LYS A 306 -19.81 -11.26 6.48
N TYR A 307 -19.20 -10.36 5.72
CA TYR A 307 -17.80 -10.52 5.29
C TYR A 307 -16.80 -10.34 6.43
N ALA A 308 -17.07 -9.45 7.39
CA ALA A 308 -16.27 -9.31 8.61
C ALA A 308 -16.31 -10.58 9.46
N THR A 309 -17.47 -11.23 9.57
CA THR A 309 -17.65 -12.52 10.26
C THR A 309 -16.79 -13.59 9.58
N LEU A 310 -16.92 -13.77 8.26
CA LEU A 310 -16.08 -14.71 7.51
C LEU A 310 -14.59 -14.42 7.67
N SER A 311 -14.20 -13.15 7.65
CA SER A 311 -12.81 -12.74 7.86
C SER A 311 -12.29 -13.17 9.24
N CYS A 312 -13.10 -12.99 10.28
CA CYS A 312 -12.78 -13.40 11.64
C CYS A 312 -12.70 -14.93 11.78
N ASP A 313 -13.68 -15.64 11.21
CA ASP A 313 -13.72 -17.11 11.21
C ASP A 313 -12.51 -17.74 10.50
N TYR A 314 -11.99 -17.06 9.47
CA TYR A 314 -10.75 -17.44 8.76
C TYR A 314 -9.48 -16.92 9.44
N GLY A 315 -9.56 -16.46 10.69
CA GLY A 315 -8.41 -16.14 11.54
C GLY A 315 -7.75 -14.78 11.25
N PHE A 316 -8.38 -13.89 10.48
CA PHE A 316 -7.82 -12.57 10.21
C PHE A 316 -8.22 -11.57 11.29
N LYS A 317 -7.27 -11.20 12.16
CA LYS A 317 -7.51 -10.36 13.35
C LYS A 317 -8.24 -9.04 13.04
N ALA A 318 -7.84 -8.34 11.97
CA ALA A 318 -8.50 -7.08 11.57
C ALA A 318 -9.96 -7.30 11.16
N GLY A 319 -10.32 -8.49 10.68
CA GLY A 319 -11.72 -8.89 10.44
C GLY A 319 -12.55 -8.94 11.70
N CYS A 320 -12.00 -9.55 12.77
CA CYS A 320 -12.65 -9.59 14.08
C CYS A 320 -12.82 -8.19 14.69
N GLU A 321 -11.83 -7.32 14.54
CA GLU A 321 -11.90 -5.92 14.98
C GLU A 321 -12.97 -5.14 14.21
N ASN A 322 -13.03 -5.33 12.88
CA ASN A 322 -14.05 -4.72 12.05
C ASN A 322 -15.46 -5.20 12.40
N LEU A 323 -15.62 -6.50 12.68
CA LEU A 323 -16.91 -7.05 13.11
C LEU A 323 -17.41 -6.37 14.38
N LYS A 324 -16.55 -6.22 15.40
CA LYS A 324 -16.90 -5.51 16.64
C LYS A 324 -17.31 -4.07 16.40
N ALA A 325 -16.61 -3.36 15.51
CA ALA A 325 -16.97 -2.00 15.14
C ALA A 325 -18.34 -1.94 14.44
N LEU A 326 -18.61 -2.87 13.53
CA LEU A 326 -19.89 -2.96 12.84
C LEU A 326 -21.04 -3.37 13.78
N GLU A 327 -20.79 -4.19 14.81
CA GLU A 327 -21.79 -4.55 15.82
C GLU A 327 -22.23 -3.34 16.65
N GLN A 328 -21.35 -2.35 16.84
CA GLN A 328 -21.67 -1.08 17.51
C GLN A 328 -22.43 -0.09 16.62
N TYR A 329 -22.64 -0.41 15.34
CA TYR A 329 -23.43 0.41 14.42
C TYR A 329 -24.86 0.53 14.95
N SER A 330 -25.24 1.73 15.41
CA SER A 330 -26.51 1.95 16.10
C SER A 330 -27.66 1.89 15.11
N GLU A 331 -28.72 1.15 15.42
CA GLU A 331 -29.97 1.24 14.65
C GLU A 331 -30.72 2.56 14.93
N ASN A 332 -30.44 3.19 16.07
CA ASN A 332 -30.99 4.48 16.48
C ASN A 332 -29.93 5.57 16.31
N GLU A 333 -29.91 6.18 15.14
CA GLU A 333 -29.04 7.31 14.84
C GLU A 333 -29.36 8.52 15.73
N ASN A 334 -28.33 9.12 16.35
CA ASN A 334 -28.52 10.27 17.23
C ASN A 334 -27.53 11.38 16.87
N LEU A 335 -28.00 12.32 16.04
CA LEU A 335 -27.24 13.53 15.72
C LEU A 335 -27.28 14.50 16.91
N ASP A 336 -26.13 15.06 17.24
CA ASP A 336 -26.03 16.17 18.18
C ASP A 336 -26.76 17.44 17.66
N ARG A 337 -26.77 18.48 18.49
CA ARG A 337 -27.43 19.75 18.16
C ARG A 337 -26.92 20.35 16.84
N TYR A 338 -25.63 20.24 16.53
CA TYR A 338 -25.06 20.80 15.31
C TYR A 338 -25.42 19.95 14.09
N GLY A 339 -25.38 18.62 14.20
CA GLY A 339 -25.85 17.71 13.16
C GLY A 339 -27.33 17.94 12.81
N LEU A 340 -28.19 18.11 13.81
CA LEU A 340 -29.60 18.46 13.62
C LEU A 340 -29.77 19.83 12.95
N MET A 341 -28.98 20.82 13.35
CA MET A 341 -29.01 22.14 12.71
C MET A 341 -28.57 22.07 11.25
N TYR A 342 -27.47 21.37 10.93
CA TYR A 342 -27.02 21.20 9.54
C TYR A 342 -28.04 20.46 8.69
N LYS A 343 -28.74 19.48 9.27
CA LYS A 343 -29.85 18.79 8.62
C LYS A 343 -30.97 19.74 8.24
N ASN A 344 -31.50 20.49 9.20
CA ASN A 344 -32.58 21.44 8.95
C ASN A 344 -32.16 22.52 7.94
N ASP A 345 -30.96 23.08 8.09
CA ASP A 345 -30.47 24.12 7.19
C ASP A 345 -30.24 23.60 5.76
N CYS A 346 -29.78 22.35 5.61
CA CYS A 346 -29.68 21.70 4.32
C CYS A 346 -31.07 21.43 3.70
N GLU A 347 -32.06 21.07 4.51
CA GLU A 347 -33.47 20.95 4.10
C GLU A 347 -34.04 22.29 3.62
N ASP A 348 -33.68 23.39 4.29
CA ASP A 348 -34.05 24.77 3.93
C ASP A 348 -33.27 25.35 2.74
N GLY A 349 -32.38 24.57 2.12
CA GLY A 349 -31.67 24.94 0.90
C GLY A 349 -30.31 25.62 1.12
N LEU A 350 -29.73 25.54 2.31
CA LEU A 350 -28.36 26.00 2.56
C LEU A 350 -27.34 24.94 2.11
N GLY A 351 -26.75 25.12 0.92
CA GLY A 351 -25.80 24.15 0.36
C GLY A 351 -24.59 23.85 1.25
N THR A 352 -24.01 24.87 1.89
CA THR A 352 -22.89 24.68 2.85
C THR A 352 -23.29 23.81 4.06
N ALA A 353 -24.57 23.83 4.47
CA ALA A 353 -25.04 22.94 5.54
C ALA A 353 -25.13 21.49 5.07
N CYS A 354 -25.51 21.26 3.80
CA CYS A 354 -25.47 19.92 3.21
C CYS A 354 -24.05 19.34 3.19
N GLU A 355 -23.05 20.16 2.87
CA GLU A 355 -21.64 19.77 2.95
C GLU A 355 -21.23 19.41 4.39
N ARG A 356 -21.55 20.25 5.37
CA ARG A 356 -21.22 19.99 6.78
C ARG A 356 -21.86 18.70 7.26
N LEU A 357 -23.13 18.46 6.91
CA LEU A 357 -23.82 17.23 7.24
C LEU A 357 -23.22 16.01 6.50
N SER A 358 -22.79 16.18 5.25
CA SER A 358 -22.07 15.14 4.51
C SER A 358 -20.82 14.71 5.26
N SER A 359 -20.04 15.68 5.75
CA SER A 359 -18.86 15.43 6.59
C SER A 359 -19.21 14.66 7.87
N TYR A 360 -20.35 14.97 8.51
CA TYR A 360 -20.84 14.23 9.68
C TYR A 360 -21.05 12.75 9.36
N TYR A 361 -21.76 12.43 8.27
CA TYR A 361 -21.98 11.04 7.87
C TYR A 361 -20.72 10.36 7.36
N TYR A 362 -19.79 11.08 6.72
CA TYR A 362 -18.55 10.49 6.24
C TYR A 362 -17.64 10.08 7.42
N HIS A 363 -17.51 10.93 8.43
CA HIS A 363 -16.61 10.68 9.57
C HIS A 363 -17.29 10.00 10.77
N GLY A 364 -18.61 10.06 10.89
CA GLY A 364 -19.37 9.64 12.06
C GLY A 364 -19.30 10.67 13.21
N PHE A 365 -19.34 11.97 12.88
CA PHE A 365 -19.30 13.03 13.90
C PHE A 365 -20.64 13.22 14.60
N GLY A 366 -20.60 13.75 15.82
CA GLY A 366 -21.81 14.15 16.55
C GLY A 366 -22.81 13.02 16.77
N GLY A 367 -22.34 11.76 16.86
CA GLY A 367 -23.19 10.57 17.01
C GLY A 367 -23.80 10.02 15.72
N ALA A 368 -23.44 10.59 14.55
CA ALA A 368 -23.83 10.05 13.26
C ALA A 368 -23.21 8.67 13.02
N ASN A 369 -23.98 7.77 12.41
CA ASN A 369 -23.40 6.55 11.88
C ASN A 369 -22.60 6.87 10.61
N LYS A 370 -21.46 6.20 10.42
CA LYS A 370 -20.73 6.33 9.16
C LYS A 370 -21.61 5.84 8.00
N ASN A 371 -21.92 6.74 7.09
CA ASN A 371 -22.75 6.47 5.93
C ASN A 371 -22.23 7.25 4.71
N HIS A 372 -21.34 6.61 3.96
CA HIS A 372 -20.73 7.23 2.79
C HIS A 372 -21.75 7.44 1.67
N THR A 373 -22.76 6.56 1.53
CA THR A 373 -23.81 6.77 0.52
C THR A 373 -24.64 8.01 0.83
N GLN A 374 -25.01 8.22 2.10
CA GLN A 374 -25.73 9.42 2.52
C GLN A 374 -24.87 10.67 2.41
N ALA A 375 -23.59 10.57 2.78
CA ALA A 375 -22.63 11.66 2.59
C ALA A 375 -22.59 12.12 1.13
N ARG A 376 -22.51 11.19 0.16
CA ARG A 376 -22.56 11.52 -1.27
C ARG A 376 -23.87 12.21 -1.68
N ILE A 377 -25.02 11.68 -1.26
CA ILE A 377 -26.33 12.26 -1.58
C ILE A 377 -26.42 13.72 -1.09
N LEU A 378 -25.84 14.00 0.06
CA LEU A 378 -25.78 15.36 0.61
C LEU A 378 -24.82 16.27 -0.19
N LEU A 379 -23.71 15.74 -0.72
CA LEU A 379 -22.85 16.49 -1.63
C LEU A 379 -23.56 16.80 -2.96
N GLU A 380 -24.34 15.86 -3.50
CA GLU A 380 -25.17 16.09 -4.70
C GLU A 380 -26.16 17.22 -4.44
N LYS A 381 -26.92 17.14 -3.34
CA LYS A 381 -27.86 18.20 -2.95
C LYS A 381 -27.16 19.54 -2.73
N GLY A 382 -26.03 19.58 -2.04
CA GLY A 382 -25.25 20.80 -1.83
C GLY A 382 -24.75 21.41 -3.14
N CYS A 383 -24.31 20.56 -4.09
CA CYS A 383 -23.87 20.99 -5.41
C CYS A 383 -25.02 21.54 -6.27
N GLU A 384 -26.20 20.90 -6.22
CA GLU A 384 -27.43 21.42 -6.85
C GLU A 384 -27.79 22.82 -6.32
N LEU A 385 -27.60 23.05 -5.02
CA LEU A 385 -27.73 24.33 -4.32
C LEU A 385 -26.57 25.32 -4.58
N LYS A 386 -25.68 25.00 -5.52
CA LYS A 386 -24.57 25.84 -5.97
C LYS A 386 -23.48 26.08 -4.91
N ASP A 387 -23.33 25.18 -3.94
CA ASP A 387 -22.20 25.19 -3.01
C ASP A 387 -20.94 24.58 -3.67
N ALA A 388 -19.91 25.41 -3.83
CA ALA A 388 -18.68 25.07 -4.52
C ALA A 388 -17.92 23.93 -3.83
N ASN A 389 -17.93 23.86 -2.49
CA ASN A 389 -17.26 22.78 -1.78
C ASN A 389 -17.97 21.44 -1.96
N SER A 390 -19.30 21.43 -1.92
CA SER A 390 -20.10 20.24 -2.22
C SER A 390 -19.78 19.70 -3.60
N CYS A 391 -19.76 20.56 -4.63
CA CYS A 391 -19.40 20.14 -5.99
C CYS A 391 -17.96 19.65 -6.08
N TYR A 392 -17.01 20.34 -5.45
CA TYR A 392 -15.60 19.92 -5.48
C TYR A 392 -15.41 18.55 -4.83
N GLN A 393 -15.98 18.32 -3.64
CA GLN A 393 -15.92 17.04 -2.94
C GLN A 393 -16.61 15.93 -3.73
N LEU A 394 -17.78 16.22 -4.34
CA LEU A 394 -18.47 15.27 -5.20
C LEU A 394 -17.59 14.85 -6.39
N GLY A 395 -16.95 15.81 -7.05
CA GLY A 395 -16.02 15.52 -8.15
C GLY A 395 -14.89 14.58 -7.72
N LEU A 396 -14.27 14.82 -6.56
CA LEU A 396 -13.25 13.92 -6.01
C LEU A 396 -13.79 12.51 -5.72
N TRP A 397 -15.00 12.42 -5.20
CA TRP A 397 -15.64 11.14 -4.90
C TRP A 397 -15.96 10.36 -6.17
N GLU A 398 -16.40 11.02 -7.23
CA GLU A 398 -16.64 10.42 -8.55
C GLU A 398 -15.35 9.91 -9.20
N MET A 399 -14.23 10.64 -9.07
CA MET A 399 -12.92 10.14 -9.55
C MET A 399 -12.51 8.84 -8.86
N GLN A 400 -12.87 8.70 -7.59
CA GLN A 400 -12.46 7.57 -6.76
C GLN A 400 -13.49 6.44 -6.75
N GLY A 401 -14.74 6.69 -7.13
CA GLY A 401 -15.85 5.74 -7.00
C GLY A 401 -16.33 5.62 -5.55
N LEU A 402 -16.28 6.70 -4.76
CA LEU A 402 -16.73 6.70 -3.35
C LEU A 402 -18.23 6.98 -3.23
N GLY A 403 -18.80 6.60 -2.08
CA GLY A 403 -20.24 6.81 -1.79
C GLY A 403 -21.18 5.94 -2.63
N GLY A 404 -20.63 4.92 -3.31
CA GLY A 404 -21.33 4.06 -4.25
C GLY A 404 -21.44 4.60 -5.66
N THR A 405 -20.68 5.64 -6.03
CA THR A 405 -20.58 6.08 -7.43
C THR A 405 -19.79 5.09 -8.28
N THR A 406 -20.16 5.00 -9.56
CA THR A 406 -19.27 4.50 -10.61
C THR A 406 -18.35 5.63 -11.04
N LYS A 407 -17.10 5.29 -11.39
CA LYS A 407 -16.13 6.28 -11.89
C LYS A 407 -16.61 6.91 -13.18
N ASP A 408 -16.73 8.24 -13.18
CA ASP A 408 -17.05 9.02 -14.36
C ASP A 408 -16.13 10.25 -14.39
N ALA A 409 -15.14 10.20 -15.27
CA ALA A 409 -14.13 11.24 -15.38
C ALA A 409 -14.70 12.56 -15.90
N ASN A 410 -15.72 12.51 -16.74
CA ASN A 410 -16.34 13.71 -17.31
C ASN A 410 -17.18 14.44 -16.26
N LYS A 411 -18.01 13.70 -15.51
CA LYS A 411 -18.79 14.27 -14.40
C LYS A 411 -17.90 14.83 -13.30
N ALA A 412 -16.85 14.08 -12.94
CA ALA A 412 -15.90 14.53 -11.93
C ALA A 412 -15.25 15.86 -12.33
N LEU A 413 -14.84 15.99 -13.60
CA LEU A 413 -14.27 17.22 -14.13
C LEU A 413 -15.32 18.34 -14.18
N GLU A 414 -16.55 18.04 -14.58
CA GLU A 414 -17.66 19.01 -14.63
C GLU A 414 -17.91 19.63 -13.23
N HIS A 415 -18.08 18.80 -12.20
CA HIS A 415 -18.27 19.28 -10.83
C HIS A 415 -17.06 20.04 -10.29
N THR A 416 -15.84 19.57 -10.60
CA THR A 416 -14.60 20.26 -10.21
C THR A 416 -14.48 21.63 -10.88
N LEU A 417 -14.82 21.72 -12.17
CA LEU A 417 -14.82 22.98 -12.92
C LEU A 417 -15.89 23.94 -12.42
N PHE A 418 -17.08 23.44 -12.09
CA PHE A 418 -18.13 24.25 -11.47
C PHE A 418 -17.62 24.92 -10.20
N ALA A 419 -16.96 24.17 -9.32
CA ALA A 419 -16.38 24.71 -8.09
C ALA A 419 -15.28 25.75 -8.38
N CYS A 420 -14.39 25.48 -9.35
CA CYS A 420 -13.35 26.44 -9.77
C CYS A 420 -13.91 27.74 -10.38
N GLU A 421 -15.00 27.66 -11.14
CA GLU A 421 -15.66 28.81 -11.78
C GLU A 421 -16.69 29.50 -10.90
N SER A 422 -16.86 29.05 -9.66
CA SER A 422 -17.73 29.70 -8.68
C SER A 422 -17.12 31.02 -8.17
N ASP A 423 -17.97 31.93 -7.70
CA ASP A 423 -17.57 33.15 -7.02
C ASP A 423 -18.07 33.17 -5.56
N VAL A 424 -17.29 33.79 -4.67
CA VAL A 424 -17.55 33.80 -3.23
C VAL A 424 -18.90 34.44 -2.89
N LYS A 425 -19.26 35.55 -3.54
CA LYS A 425 -20.50 36.28 -3.24
C LYS A 425 -21.72 35.45 -3.60
N ARG A 426 -21.71 34.77 -4.75
CA ARG A 426 -22.78 33.85 -5.13
C ARG A 426 -22.86 32.66 -4.20
N ASN A 427 -21.73 32.03 -3.89
CA ASN A 427 -21.67 30.85 -3.02
C ASN A 427 -22.22 31.16 -1.62
N CYS A 428 -21.83 32.30 -1.06
CA CYS A 428 -22.18 32.69 0.31
C CYS A 428 -23.48 33.47 0.43
N LYS A 429 -24.21 33.72 -0.68
CA LYS A 429 -25.44 34.52 -0.68
C LYS A 429 -26.46 34.04 0.35
N ALA A 430 -26.68 32.73 0.44
CA ALA A 430 -27.62 32.14 1.41
C ALA A 430 -27.12 32.29 2.86
N VAL A 431 -25.81 32.17 3.09
CA VAL A 431 -25.18 32.37 4.41
C VAL A 431 -25.28 33.82 4.86
N SER A 432 -25.08 34.79 3.96
CA SER A 432 -25.17 36.22 4.26
C SER A 432 -26.58 36.68 4.67
N ALA A 433 -27.61 35.88 4.40
CA ALA A 433 -28.98 36.15 4.83
C ALA A 433 -29.30 35.61 6.23
N LEU A 434 -28.38 34.87 6.86
CA LEU A 434 -28.54 34.32 8.20
C LEU A 434 -28.19 35.37 9.26
N SER A 435 -28.64 35.16 10.50
CA SER A 435 -28.14 35.91 11.66
C SER A 435 -26.62 35.78 11.77
N GLU A 436 -25.94 36.82 12.25
CA GLU A 436 -24.48 36.86 12.38
C GLU A 436 -23.90 35.64 13.12
N GLU A 437 -24.51 35.24 14.25
CA GLU A 437 -24.11 34.04 15.00
C GLU A 437 -24.10 32.78 14.12
N LYS A 438 -25.18 32.57 13.36
CA LYS A 438 -25.34 31.41 12.48
C LYS A 438 -24.42 31.49 11.25
N ALA A 439 -24.22 32.69 10.67
CA ALA A 439 -23.29 32.89 9.58
C ALA A 439 -21.84 32.56 9.98
N ASN A 440 -21.46 32.92 11.22
CA ASN A 440 -20.15 32.62 11.80
C ASN A 440 -19.88 31.13 11.98
N ILE A 441 -20.92 30.30 12.16
CA ILE A 441 -20.76 28.83 12.21
C ILE A 441 -20.27 28.29 10.87
N TYR A 442 -20.73 28.87 9.75
CA TYR A 442 -20.42 28.36 8.42
C TYR A 442 -19.08 28.88 7.87
N ARG A 443 -18.63 30.07 8.29
CA ARG A 443 -17.38 30.71 7.84
C ARG A 443 -17.19 30.67 6.31
N CYS A 444 -18.26 31.04 5.59
CA CYS A 444 -18.37 30.75 4.16
C CYS A 444 -17.30 31.44 3.30
N GLU A 445 -17.01 32.72 3.52
CA GLU A 445 -16.18 33.51 2.58
C GLU A 445 -14.74 33.00 2.47
N GLU A 446 -14.04 32.88 3.60
CA GLU A 446 -12.65 32.40 3.64
C GLU A 446 -12.54 30.96 3.11
N HIS A 447 -13.46 30.10 3.54
CA HIS A 447 -13.47 28.70 3.15
C HIS A 447 -13.72 28.53 1.63
N THR A 448 -14.69 29.27 1.09
CA THR A 448 -15.01 29.22 -0.35
C THR A 448 -13.83 29.65 -1.20
N LYS A 449 -13.09 30.69 -0.79
CA LYS A 449 -11.92 31.17 -1.52
C LYS A 449 -10.84 30.09 -1.65
N ILE A 450 -10.57 29.36 -0.56
CA ILE A 450 -9.61 28.26 -0.56
C ILE A 450 -10.09 27.14 -1.50
N ILE A 451 -11.35 26.74 -1.36
CA ILE A 451 -11.94 25.66 -2.17
C ILE A 451 -11.92 25.98 -3.66
N ILE A 452 -12.26 27.21 -4.08
CA ILE A 452 -12.19 27.62 -5.50
C ILE A 452 -10.77 27.40 -6.04
N ASN A 453 -9.74 27.84 -5.30
CA ASN A 453 -8.36 27.72 -5.74
C ASN A 453 -7.90 26.26 -5.82
N VAL A 454 -8.26 25.45 -4.82
CA VAL A 454 -7.95 24.02 -4.78
C VAL A 454 -8.68 23.28 -5.91
N ALA A 455 -9.95 23.61 -6.17
CA ALA A 455 -10.71 23.06 -7.28
C ALA A 455 -10.11 23.42 -8.64
N CYS A 456 -9.66 24.67 -8.82
CA CYS A 456 -8.95 25.07 -10.04
C CYS A 456 -7.65 24.28 -10.23
N SER A 457 -6.87 24.07 -9.17
CA SER A 457 -5.67 23.22 -9.24
C SER A 457 -6.01 21.76 -9.56
N GLY A 458 -7.12 21.23 -9.01
CA GLY A 458 -7.62 19.90 -9.32
C GLY A 458 -8.01 19.74 -10.79
N ALA A 459 -8.77 20.68 -11.34
CA ALA A 459 -9.12 20.71 -12.77
C ALA A 459 -7.87 20.82 -13.65
N ALA A 460 -6.91 21.67 -13.27
CA ALA A 460 -5.64 21.80 -13.97
C ALA A 460 -4.87 20.48 -14.02
N SER A 461 -4.80 19.76 -12.90
CA SER A 461 -4.12 18.47 -12.81
C SER A 461 -4.77 17.39 -13.67
N ILE A 462 -6.12 17.36 -13.72
CA ILE A 462 -6.88 16.49 -14.62
C ILE A 462 -6.53 16.79 -16.08
N TYR A 463 -6.47 18.07 -16.46
CA TYR A 463 -6.08 18.45 -17.81
C TYR A 463 -4.60 18.20 -18.12
N GLU A 464 -3.68 18.36 -17.18
CA GLU A 464 -2.25 18.12 -17.44
C GLU A 464 -1.98 16.64 -17.74
N HIS A 465 -2.55 15.74 -16.94
CA HIS A 465 -2.21 14.31 -17.00
C HIS A 465 -3.23 13.47 -17.78
N GLY A 466 -4.42 14.02 -18.04
CA GLY A 466 -5.59 13.24 -18.40
C GLY A 466 -6.12 12.44 -17.22
N PHE A 467 -7.39 12.06 -17.28
CA PHE A 467 -8.00 11.20 -16.28
C PHE A 467 -9.16 10.40 -16.89
N GLY A 468 -9.09 9.06 -16.87
CA GLY A 468 -10.13 8.22 -17.46
C GLY A 468 -10.37 8.56 -18.95
N SER A 469 -11.59 8.98 -19.28
CA SER A 469 -11.97 9.41 -20.64
C SER A 469 -11.57 10.85 -20.98
N VAL A 470 -11.08 11.64 -20.02
CA VAL A 470 -10.64 13.01 -20.24
C VAL A 470 -9.20 13.00 -20.76
N SER A 471 -9.01 13.46 -21.99
CA SER A 471 -7.69 13.63 -22.60
C SER A 471 -6.92 14.80 -21.97
N SER A 472 -5.59 14.67 -21.94
CA SER A 472 -4.72 15.77 -21.52
C SER A 472 -4.87 16.99 -22.44
N ASN A 473 -4.89 18.17 -21.86
CA ASN A 473 -4.93 19.47 -22.54
C ASN A 473 -4.06 20.48 -21.76
N ASN A 474 -2.83 20.69 -22.25
CA ASN A 474 -1.86 21.57 -21.59
C ASN A 474 -2.29 23.06 -21.58
N GLU A 475 -3.06 23.51 -22.56
CA GLU A 475 -3.56 24.89 -22.60
C GLU A 475 -4.55 25.14 -21.46
N LEU A 476 -5.51 24.23 -21.28
CA LEU A 476 -6.46 24.29 -20.18
C LEU A 476 -5.77 24.08 -18.83
N ALA A 477 -4.81 23.16 -18.74
CA ALA A 477 -4.02 22.97 -17.53
C ALA A 477 -3.31 24.27 -17.09
N LEU A 478 -2.61 24.93 -18.01
CA LEU A 478 -1.97 26.22 -17.74
C LEU A 478 -2.97 27.28 -17.31
N LYS A 479 -4.12 27.39 -18.00
CA LYS A 479 -5.19 28.34 -17.65
C LYS A 479 -5.64 28.15 -16.19
N TYR A 480 -5.93 26.92 -15.79
CA TYR A 480 -6.46 26.62 -14.46
C TYR A 480 -5.40 26.70 -13.35
N TYR A 481 -4.16 26.26 -13.60
CA TYR A 481 -3.07 26.49 -12.65
C TYR A 481 -2.78 27.97 -12.45
N GLN A 482 -2.81 28.78 -13.52
CA GLN A 482 -2.63 30.23 -13.40
C GLN A 482 -3.72 30.87 -12.56
N LYS A 483 -4.98 30.44 -12.73
CA LYS A 483 -6.11 30.93 -11.93
C LYS A 483 -5.94 30.59 -10.46
N ALA A 484 -5.63 29.34 -10.13
CA ALA A 484 -5.34 28.90 -8.76
C ALA A 484 -4.14 29.65 -8.14
N CYS A 485 -3.08 29.85 -8.92
CA CYS A 485 -1.89 30.60 -8.51
C CYS A 485 -2.23 32.07 -8.18
N LYS A 486 -2.96 32.76 -9.04
CA LYS A 486 -3.45 34.14 -8.76
C LYS A 486 -4.34 34.22 -7.53
N GLY A 487 -5.02 33.12 -7.19
CA GLY A 487 -5.81 32.96 -5.97
C GLY A 487 -4.98 32.80 -4.69
N GLY A 488 -3.66 32.62 -4.80
CA GLY A 488 -2.73 32.45 -3.68
C GLY A 488 -2.38 31.00 -3.35
N LEU A 489 -2.58 30.05 -4.28
CA LEU A 489 -2.19 28.65 -4.07
C LEU A 489 -0.77 28.40 -4.62
N ASP A 490 0.23 28.47 -3.74
CA ASP A 490 1.66 28.39 -4.10
C ASP A 490 2.02 27.14 -4.91
N ASN A 491 1.48 25.97 -4.51
CA ASN A 491 1.70 24.73 -5.23
C ASN A 491 1.23 24.81 -6.69
N ALA A 492 0.12 25.51 -6.97
CA ALA A 492 -0.34 25.72 -8.34
C ALA A 492 0.56 26.68 -9.12
N CYS A 493 1.19 27.67 -8.47
CA CYS A 493 2.21 28.51 -9.10
C CYS A 493 3.43 27.68 -9.52
N SER A 494 3.90 26.77 -8.67
CA SER A 494 4.99 25.85 -8.99
C SER A 494 4.65 24.93 -10.17
N MET A 495 3.45 24.34 -10.18
CA MET A 495 2.99 23.49 -11.28
C MET A 495 2.84 24.28 -12.59
N PHE A 496 2.27 25.49 -12.53
CA PHE A 496 2.19 26.39 -13.69
C PHE A 496 3.57 26.64 -14.31
N ASN A 497 4.53 27.08 -13.50
CA ASN A 497 5.89 27.38 -13.97
C ASN A 497 6.60 26.14 -14.52
N SER A 498 6.45 24.99 -13.86
CA SER A 498 7.03 23.72 -14.32
C SER A 498 6.46 23.31 -15.68
N LEU A 499 5.13 23.37 -15.85
CA LEU A 499 4.49 23.02 -17.11
C LEU A 499 4.87 23.99 -18.23
N GLN A 500 4.96 25.30 -17.95
CA GLN A 500 5.45 26.28 -18.92
C GLN A 500 6.89 25.99 -19.38
N GLN A 501 7.76 25.57 -18.47
CA GLN A 501 9.13 25.21 -18.80
C GLN A 501 9.20 23.94 -19.66
N LYS A 502 8.36 22.94 -19.39
CA LYS A 502 8.30 21.69 -20.18
C LYS A 502 7.82 21.89 -21.62
N LEU A 503 7.08 22.97 -21.89
CA LEU A 503 6.47 23.26 -23.19
C LEU A 503 7.30 24.21 -24.07
N LYS A 504 8.36 24.79 -23.52
CA LYS A 504 9.38 25.56 -24.25
C LYS A 504 10.46 24.62 -24.74
#